data_AF-A0A957UH80-F1
#
_entry.id   AF-A0A957UH80-F1
#
_cell.length_a   1.000
_cell.length_b   1.000
_cell.length_c   1.000
_cell.angle_alpha   90.00
_cell.angle_beta   90.00
_cell.angle_gamma   90.00
#
_symmetry.space_group_name_H-M   'P 1'
#
loop_
_entity.id
_entity.type
_entity.pdbx_description
1 polymer ?
#
loop_
_entity_poly.entity_id
_entity_poly.type
_entity_poly.pdbx_seq_one_letter_code
_entity_poly.pdbx_strand_id
1 'polypeptide(L)'
;MRRIGLLGAILTGFGLRLYQLGAESLWYDETVSVVLARKSLSGLIAHTAGDIHPPGYYIFLHFWQVLAQPSLTHGLEFLYAWPSLWFGVLILALIYALGRRLLNRQAALLAVWLGAIHPFHIWYSQEVRMYTMGAALGLFCLWAVIVYGQIGSGDEPMAKWKIRPPSAQLRIRNAALLSYIGAAAVGLYTLYYFLFTLLALNLIVLWLAWQQMRTASTLWRQLRGWLLAQLGVLLLWLPWLPIFYRQAIDPPVPPWRMPWATASDFVNSVAEGALALLLGQSFPEPS
;
A
#
# COMPACT_ATOMS: atom_id res chain seq x y z
N MET A 1 -30.36 8.62 -1.74
CA MET A 1 -29.69 8.67 -0.43
C MET A 1 -28.34 7.95 -0.38
N ARG A 2 -28.23 6.64 -0.64
CA ARG A 2 -26.96 5.89 -0.44
C ARG A 2 -25.81 6.26 -1.38
N ARG A 3 -26.08 6.45 -2.67
CA ARG A 3 -25.07 6.96 -3.64
C ARG A 3 -24.64 8.38 -3.30
N ILE A 4 -25.59 9.21 -2.86
CA ILE A 4 -25.35 10.57 -2.39
C ILE A 4 -24.45 10.55 -1.16
N GLY A 5 -24.67 9.63 -0.20
CA GLY A 5 -23.79 9.49 0.97
C GLY A 5 -22.36 9.08 0.63
N LEU A 6 -22.17 8.17 -0.33
CA LEU A 6 -20.82 7.80 -0.81
C LEU A 6 -20.15 8.97 -1.54
N LEU A 7 -20.86 9.63 -2.46
CA LEU A 7 -20.34 10.78 -3.20
C LEU A 7 -20.00 11.92 -2.24
N GLY A 8 -20.87 12.19 -1.26
CA GLY A 8 -20.63 13.16 -0.20
C GLY A 8 -19.34 12.86 0.55
N ALA A 9 -19.16 11.61 1.00
CA ALA A 9 -17.93 11.22 1.71
C ALA A 9 -16.66 11.34 0.86
N ILE A 10 -16.72 10.95 -0.42
CA ILE A 10 -15.58 11.08 -1.35
C ILE A 10 -15.27 12.56 -1.61
N LEU A 11 -16.28 13.40 -1.85
CA LEU A 11 -16.10 14.83 -2.10
C LEU A 11 -15.59 15.56 -0.84
N THR A 12 -16.12 15.23 0.35
CA THR A 12 -15.58 15.74 1.61
C THR A 12 -14.14 15.28 1.81
N GLY A 13 -13.84 14.00 1.62
CA GLY A 13 -12.49 13.48 1.75
C GLY A 13 -11.50 14.10 0.75
N PHE A 14 -11.93 14.35 -0.48
CA PHE A 14 -11.16 15.08 -1.49
C PHE A 14 -10.92 16.53 -1.05
N GLY A 15 -11.97 17.25 -0.65
CA GLY A 15 -11.87 18.65 -0.20
C GLY A 15 -10.94 18.81 1.00
N LEU A 16 -11.01 17.92 1.99
CA LEU A 16 -10.14 17.93 3.16
C LEU A 16 -8.67 17.67 2.80
N ARG A 17 -8.39 16.81 1.82
CA ARG A 17 -7.02 16.54 1.35
C ARG A 17 -6.49 17.64 0.45
N LEU A 18 -7.39 18.35 -0.25
CA LEU A 18 -7.03 19.48 -1.10
C LEU A 18 -6.77 20.75 -0.30
N TYR A 19 -7.44 20.92 0.84
CA TYR A 19 -7.28 22.07 1.71
C TYR A 19 -5.82 22.19 2.20
N GLN A 20 -5.17 23.30 1.85
CA GLN A 20 -3.74 23.56 2.13
C GLN A 20 -2.75 22.58 1.47
N LEU A 21 -3.15 21.86 0.43
CA LEU A 21 -2.21 21.02 -0.33
C LEU A 21 -1.06 21.87 -0.90
N GLY A 22 0.17 21.57 -0.49
CA GLY A 22 1.36 22.32 -0.90
C GLY A 22 1.46 23.73 -0.33
N ALA A 23 0.74 24.07 0.74
CA ALA A 23 0.87 25.36 1.42
C ALA A 23 2.15 25.45 2.27
N GLU A 24 2.63 24.31 2.78
CA GLU A 24 3.88 24.21 3.53
C GLU A 24 5.07 23.96 2.59
N SER A 25 6.25 24.43 2.99
CA SER A 25 7.49 24.12 2.28
C SER A 25 7.86 22.64 2.46
N LEU A 26 8.44 22.05 1.41
CA LEU A 26 8.86 20.65 1.44
C LEU A 26 9.85 20.41 2.60
N TRP A 27 9.53 19.45 3.46
CA TRP A 27 10.48 19.00 4.47
C TRP A 27 11.55 18.09 3.85
N TYR A 28 12.50 17.63 4.66
CA TYR A 28 13.70 16.94 4.17
C TYR A 28 13.39 15.75 3.25
N ASP A 29 12.54 14.83 3.71
CA ASP A 29 12.18 13.60 2.97
C ASP A 29 11.41 13.88 1.67
N GLU A 30 10.59 14.92 1.64
CA GLU A 30 9.88 15.35 0.44
C GLU A 30 10.83 15.98 -0.57
N THR A 31 11.78 16.77 -0.09
CA THR A 31 12.83 17.36 -0.93
C THR A 31 13.67 16.25 -1.57
N VAL A 32 14.03 15.20 -0.82
CA VAL A 32 14.71 14.02 -1.38
C VAL A 32 13.85 13.40 -2.49
N SER A 33 12.55 13.24 -2.27
CA SER A 33 11.64 12.67 -3.27
C SER A 33 11.60 13.51 -4.55
N VAL A 34 11.54 14.84 -4.44
CA VAL A 34 11.58 15.77 -5.58
C VAL A 34 12.93 15.74 -6.29
N VAL A 35 14.04 15.73 -5.56
CA VAL A 35 15.39 15.66 -6.12
C VAL A 35 15.61 14.37 -6.90
N LEU A 36 15.15 13.23 -6.36
CA LEU A 36 15.24 11.93 -7.04
C LEU A 36 14.40 11.89 -8.29
N ALA A 37 13.16 12.38 -8.23
CA ALA A 37 12.30 12.46 -9.40
C ALA A 37 12.98 13.23 -10.54
N ARG A 38 13.68 14.35 -10.25
CA ARG A 38 14.38 15.18 -11.24
C ARG A 38 15.63 14.57 -11.88
N LYS A 39 16.16 13.46 -11.35
CA LYS A 39 17.30 12.76 -11.98
C LYS A 39 16.89 12.07 -13.28
N SER A 40 17.87 11.69 -14.09
CA SER A 40 17.65 10.71 -15.16
C SER A 40 17.17 9.38 -14.55
N LEU A 41 16.41 8.57 -15.30
CA LEU A 41 15.92 7.27 -14.79
C LEU A 41 17.07 6.37 -14.28
N SER A 42 18.19 6.32 -15.02
CA SER A 42 19.37 5.57 -14.59
C SER A 42 19.99 6.13 -13.31
N GLY A 43 20.09 7.46 -13.19
CA GLY A 43 20.62 8.13 -12.01
C GLY A 43 19.73 7.96 -10.78
N LEU A 44 18.41 7.99 -10.97
CA LEU A 44 17.41 7.71 -9.94
C LEU A 44 17.55 6.27 -9.44
N ILE A 45 17.55 5.29 -10.35
CA ILE A 45 17.68 3.87 -10.02
C ILE A 45 19.00 3.61 -9.29
N ALA A 46 20.12 4.13 -9.81
CA ALA A 46 21.43 4.00 -9.17
C ALA A 46 21.46 4.62 -7.77
N HIS A 47 20.81 5.78 -7.57
CA HIS A 47 20.74 6.41 -6.25
C HIS A 47 19.93 5.56 -5.26
N THR A 48 18.72 5.14 -5.65
CA THR A 48 17.85 4.31 -4.80
C THR A 48 18.44 2.93 -4.49
N ALA A 49 19.30 2.41 -5.36
CA ALA A 49 20.06 1.19 -5.08
C ALA A 49 21.07 1.36 -3.93
N GLY A 50 21.47 2.61 -3.65
CA GLY A 50 22.31 3.01 -2.52
C GLY A 50 21.54 3.57 -1.32
N ASP A 51 20.20 3.53 -1.33
CA ASP A 51 19.34 4.17 -0.32
C ASP A 51 18.42 3.14 0.37
N ILE A 52 17.67 3.53 1.39
CA ILE A 52 16.76 2.67 2.14
C ILE A 52 15.43 2.39 1.43
N HIS A 53 15.13 3.07 0.31
CA HIS A 53 13.83 2.97 -0.37
C HIS A 53 13.99 2.50 -1.83
N PRO A 54 13.11 1.59 -2.30
CA PRO A 54 13.16 1.13 -3.69
C PRO A 54 12.63 2.19 -4.69
N PRO A 55 12.90 2.04 -6.00
CA PRO A 55 12.76 3.12 -6.97
C PRO A 55 11.33 3.41 -7.41
N GLY A 56 10.36 2.53 -7.13
CA GLY A 56 9.04 2.52 -7.78
C GLY A 56 8.25 3.82 -7.60
N TYR A 57 8.21 4.36 -6.38
CA TYR A 57 7.55 5.65 -6.13
C TYR A 57 8.25 6.80 -6.85
N TYR A 58 9.58 6.84 -6.80
CA TYR A 58 10.36 7.91 -7.43
C TYR A 58 10.29 7.85 -8.95
N ILE A 59 10.25 6.66 -9.55
CA ILE A 59 10.02 6.47 -10.99
C ILE A 59 8.62 6.99 -11.37
N PHE A 60 7.60 6.66 -10.58
CA PHE A 60 6.27 7.19 -10.80
C PHE A 60 6.27 8.73 -10.73
N LEU A 61 6.94 9.30 -9.71
CA LEU A 61 7.04 10.74 -9.53
C LEU A 61 7.85 11.42 -10.65
N HIS A 62 8.87 10.75 -11.20
CA HIS A 62 9.65 11.18 -12.35
C HIS A 62 8.76 11.37 -13.59
N PHE A 63 7.89 10.41 -13.90
CA PHE A 63 6.98 10.55 -15.04
C PHE A 63 5.88 11.58 -14.76
N TRP A 64 5.41 11.65 -13.51
CA TRP A 64 4.43 12.66 -13.12
C TRP A 64 4.95 14.08 -13.33
N GLN A 65 6.18 14.40 -12.89
CA GLN A 65 6.73 15.74 -13.12
C GLN A 65 6.98 16.06 -14.60
N VAL A 66 7.25 15.07 -15.46
CA VAL A 66 7.43 15.30 -16.90
C VAL A 66 6.10 15.75 -17.52
N LEU A 67 5.00 15.20 -17.02
CA LEU A 67 3.64 15.57 -17.43
C LEU A 67 3.17 16.89 -16.80
N ALA A 68 3.34 17.05 -15.48
CA ALA A 68 2.81 18.17 -14.71
C ALA A 68 3.72 19.42 -14.74
N GLN A 69 4.99 19.26 -15.11
CA GLN A 69 5.99 20.34 -15.24
C GLN A 69 6.04 21.31 -14.03
N PRO A 70 6.17 20.81 -12.78
CA PRO A 70 6.19 21.65 -11.60
C PRO A 70 7.38 22.60 -11.56
N SER A 71 7.13 23.88 -11.28
CA SER A 71 8.15 24.92 -11.14
C SER A 71 7.78 25.90 -10.02
N LEU A 72 8.72 26.75 -9.60
CA LEU A 72 8.45 27.77 -8.58
C LEU A 72 7.32 28.73 -8.98
N THR A 73 7.12 28.96 -10.28
CA THR A 73 6.02 29.77 -10.81
C THR A 73 4.80 28.94 -11.23
N HIS A 74 4.88 27.61 -11.12
CA HIS A 74 3.87 26.64 -11.52
C HIS A 74 3.66 25.61 -10.40
N GLY A 75 3.21 26.08 -9.23
CA GLY A 75 2.66 25.26 -8.13
C GLY A 75 3.50 24.04 -7.74
N LEU A 76 4.81 24.20 -7.51
CA LEU A 76 5.75 23.11 -7.28
C LEU A 76 5.27 22.13 -6.19
N GLU A 77 5.02 22.62 -4.99
CA GLU A 77 4.63 21.84 -3.81
C GLU A 77 3.29 21.15 -4.05
N PHE A 78 2.30 21.92 -4.53
CA PHE A 78 0.97 21.41 -4.86
C PHE A 78 1.02 20.25 -5.87
N LEU A 79 1.77 20.42 -6.96
CA LEU A 79 1.84 19.43 -8.01
C LEU A 79 2.61 18.18 -7.57
N TYR A 80 3.67 18.32 -6.77
CA TYR A 80 4.36 17.15 -6.22
C TYR A 80 3.53 16.42 -5.14
N ALA A 81 2.67 17.12 -4.40
CA ALA A 81 1.77 16.52 -3.41
C ALA A 81 0.51 15.89 -4.04
N TRP A 82 0.13 16.32 -5.24
CA TRP A 82 -1.07 15.85 -5.95
C TRP A 82 -1.21 14.32 -6.07
N PRO A 83 -0.15 13.55 -6.39
CA PRO A 83 -0.29 12.11 -6.46
C PRO A 83 -0.67 11.46 -5.14
N SER A 84 -0.13 11.94 -4.02
CA SER A 84 -0.47 11.43 -2.69
C SER A 84 -1.93 11.71 -2.34
N LEU A 85 -2.46 12.87 -2.75
CA LEU A 85 -3.88 13.19 -2.64
C LEU A 85 -4.70 12.21 -3.48
N TRP A 86 -4.30 11.99 -4.72
CA TRP A 86 -5.01 11.11 -5.64
C TRP A 86 -5.09 9.67 -5.12
N PHE A 87 -3.97 9.11 -4.66
CA PHE A 87 -3.95 7.80 -3.99
C PHE A 87 -4.75 7.84 -2.68
N GLY A 88 -4.71 8.95 -1.96
CA GLY A 88 -5.50 9.16 -0.75
C GLY A 88 -7.01 9.06 -0.99
N VAL A 89 -7.51 9.60 -2.10
CA VAL A 89 -8.92 9.48 -2.51
C VAL A 89 -9.23 8.07 -3.04
N LEU A 90 -8.30 7.45 -3.77
CA LEU A 90 -8.43 6.07 -4.22
C LEU A 90 -8.59 5.11 -3.02
N ILE A 91 -7.87 5.34 -1.92
CA ILE A 91 -8.05 4.57 -0.68
C ILE A 91 -9.49 4.64 -0.18
N LEU A 92 -10.15 5.80 -0.20
CA LEU A 92 -11.56 5.91 0.19
C LEU A 92 -12.45 5.03 -0.70
N ALA A 93 -12.24 5.05 -2.02
CA ALA A 93 -12.99 4.19 -2.93
C ALA A 93 -12.75 2.69 -2.64
N LEU A 94 -11.51 2.30 -2.33
CA LEU A 94 -11.15 0.93 -1.98
C LEU A 94 -11.73 0.48 -0.63
N ILE A 95 -11.73 1.36 0.39
CA ILE A 95 -12.38 1.10 1.69
C ILE A 95 -13.85 0.78 1.48
N TYR A 96 -14.57 1.58 0.68
CA TYR A 96 -15.97 1.29 0.39
C TYR A 96 -16.13 -0.02 -0.36
N ALA A 97 -15.31 -0.26 -1.39
CA ALA A 97 -15.38 -1.48 -2.20
C ALA A 97 -15.13 -2.75 -1.36
N LEU A 98 -14.17 -2.71 -0.45
CA LEU A 98 -13.86 -3.79 0.49
C LEU A 98 -14.95 -3.96 1.54
N GLY A 99 -15.35 -2.89 2.23
CA GLY A 99 -16.42 -2.93 3.24
C GLY A 99 -17.72 -3.48 2.65
N ARG A 100 -18.03 -3.16 1.39
CA ARG A 100 -19.19 -3.69 0.67
C ARG A 100 -19.14 -5.18 0.38
N ARG A 101 -17.94 -5.75 0.29
CA ARG A 101 -17.71 -7.16 -0.04
C ARG A 101 -17.54 -8.02 1.20
N LEU A 102 -16.92 -7.48 2.24
CA LEU A 102 -16.61 -8.17 3.49
C LEU A 102 -17.75 -8.07 4.50
N LEU A 103 -18.46 -6.94 4.50
CA LEU A 103 -19.52 -6.64 5.46
C LEU A 103 -20.82 -6.34 4.69
N ASN A 104 -21.37 -5.14 4.89
CA ASN A 104 -22.62 -4.71 4.28
C ASN A 104 -22.53 -3.25 3.81
N ARG A 105 -23.63 -2.72 3.23
CA ARG A 105 -23.63 -1.36 2.67
C ARG A 105 -23.47 -0.26 3.72
N GLN A 106 -24.03 -0.45 4.91
CA GLN A 106 -24.02 0.56 5.96
C GLN A 106 -22.63 0.64 6.60
N ALA A 107 -22.04 -0.51 6.94
CA ALA A 107 -20.67 -0.60 7.44
C ALA A 107 -19.66 0.00 6.45
N ALA A 108 -19.82 -0.25 5.14
CA ALA A 108 -18.96 0.34 4.12
C ALA A 108 -19.08 1.87 4.02
N LEU A 109 -20.31 2.41 4.14
CA LEU A 109 -20.52 3.86 4.15
C LEU A 109 -19.89 4.49 5.40
N LEU A 110 -20.08 3.88 6.58
CA LEU A 110 -19.47 4.34 7.82
C LEU A 110 -17.94 4.33 7.72
N ALA A 111 -17.35 3.23 7.24
CA ALA A 111 -15.91 3.09 7.07
C ALA A 111 -15.32 4.18 6.14
N VAL A 112 -16.02 4.52 5.05
CA VAL A 112 -15.56 5.59 4.17
C VAL A 112 -15.69 6.97 4.80
N TRP A 113 -16.74 7.24 5.58
CA TRP A 113 -16.83 8.49 6.33
C TRP A 113 -15.72 8.63 7.36
N LEU A 114 -15.43 7.56 8.11
CA LEU A 114 -14.30 7.51 9.04
C LEU A 114 -12.98 7.78 8.31
N GLY A 115 -12.73 7.13 7.17
CA GLY A 115 -11.53 7.36 6.37
C GLY A 115 -11.46 8.78 5.75
N ALA A 116 -12.61 9.36 5.38
CA ALA A 116 -12.67 10.69 4.77
C ALA A 116 -12.16 11.76 5.73
N ILE A 117 -12.50 11.66 7.02
CA ILE A 117 -12.16 12.63 8.08
C ILE A 117 -10.96 12.21 8.95
N HIS A 118 -10.32 11.08 8.65
CA HIS A 118 -9.23 10.56 9.49
C HIS A 118 -7.97 11.44 9.38
N PRO A 119 -7.48 12.03 10.49
CA PRO A 119 -6.43 13.06 10.45
C PRO A 119 -5.12 12.56 9.86
N PHE A 120 -4.62 11.38 10.30
CA PHE A 120 -3.39 10.81 9.72
C PHE A 120 -3.53 10.47 8.24
N HIS A 121 -4.74 10.12 7.81
CA HIS A 121 -4.93 9.80 6.40
C HIS A 121 -4.91 11.07 5.57
N ILE A 122 -5.49 12.17 6.07
CA ILE A 122 -5.41 13.48 5.43
C ILE A 122 -3.94 13.93 5.36
N TRP A 123 -3.22 13.86 6.48
CA TRP A 123 -1.79 14.19 6.58
C TRP A 123 -0.96 13.48 5.51
N TYR A 124 -0.98 12.14 5.47
CA TYR A 124 -0.21 11.38 4.47
C TYR A 124 -0.71 11.56 3.03
N SER A 125 -1.93 12.09 2.83
CA SER A 125 -2.41 12.45 1.49
C SER A 125 -1.87 13.78 1.00
N GLN A 126 -1.21 14.56 1.86
CA GLN A 126 -0.62 15.85 1.50
C GLN A 126 0.91 15.79 1.41
N GLU A 127 1.53 14.72 1.92
CA GLU A 127 2.97 14.56 1.83
C GLU A 127 3.43 14.06 0.45
N VAL A 128 4.55 14.56 -0.06
CA VAL A 128 5.23 14.08 -1.27
C VAL A 128 5.98 12.76 -0.99
N ARG A 129 5.26 11.75 -0.48
CA ARG A 129 5.81 10.46 -0.04
C ARG A 129 4.97 9.28 -0.54
N MET A 130 5.59 8.11 -0.52
CA MET A 130 5.04 6.86 -1.06
C MET A 130 3.90 6.23 -0.24
N TYR A 131 3.55 6.78 0.92
CA TYR A 131 2.71 6.11 1.91
C TYR A 131 1.30 5.82 1.40
N THR A 132 0.63 6.79 0.77
CA THR A 132 -0.72 6.60 0.22
C THR A 132 -0.72 5.69 -1.00
N MET A 133 0.31 5.75 -1.85
CA MET A 133 0.48 4.79 -2.94
C MET A 133 0.61 3.36 -2.41
N GLY A 134 1.47 3.15 -1.41
CA GLY A 134 1.65 1.86 -0.73
C GLY A 134 0.36 1.36 -0.09
N ALA A 135 -0.35 2.21 0.67
CA ALA A 135 -1.61 1.85 1.29
C ALA A 135 -2.71 1.51 0.25
N ALA A 136 -2.81 2.27 -0.84
CA ALA A 136 -3.73 2.00 -1.93
C ALA A 136 -3.45 0.64 -2.60
N LEU A 137 -2.17 0.35 -2.89
CA LEU A 137 -1.73 -0.93 -3.46
C LEU A 137 -2.04 -2.09 -2.50
N GLY A 138 -1.84 -1.92 -1.20
CA GLY A 138 -2.15 -2.92 -0.19
C GLY A 138 -3.65 -3.24 -0.11
N LEU A 139 -4.49 -2.21 -0.09
CA LEU A 139 -5.96 -2.38 -0.13
C LEU A 139 -6.44 -2.99 -1.44
N PHE A 140 -5.81 -2.62 -2.57
CA PHE A 140 -6.12 -3.22 -3.86
C PHE A 140 -5.70 -4.69 -3.92
N CYS A 141 -4.55 -5.05 -3.36
CA CYS A 141 -4.12 -6.45 -3.21
C CYS A 141 -5.11 -7.24 -2.34
N LEU A 142 -5.55 -6.69 -1.21
CA LEU A 142 -6.59 -7.31 -0.38
C LEU A 142 -7.89 -7.51 -1.17
N TRP A 143 -8.32 -6.50 -1.92
CA TRP A 143 -9.51 -6.61 -2.76
C TRP A 143 -9.38 -7.75 -3.78
N ALA A 144 -8.23 -7.86 -4.44
CA ALA A 144 -7.94 -8.90 -5.41
C ALA A 144 -7.92 -10.30 -4.76
N VAL A 145 -7.32 -10.43 -3.57
CA VAL A 145 -7.32 -11.67 -2.76
C VAL A 145 -8.74 -12.11 -2.40
N ILE A 146 -9.59 -11.18 -1.96
CA ILE A 146 -10.98 -11.48 -1.63
C ILE A 146 -11.77 -11.91 -2.88
N VAL A 147 -11.55 -11.25 -4.03
CA VAL A 147 -12.18 -11.67 -5.31
C VAL A 147 -11.70 -13.06 -5.72
N TYR A 148 -10.41 -13.34 -5.58
CA TYR A 148 -9.82 -14.63 -5.89
C TYR A 148 -10.41 -15.76 -5.05
N GLY A 149 -10.49 -15.58 -3.72
CA GLY A 149 -11.07 -16.57 -2.80
C GLY A 149 -12.55 -16.82 -3.04
N GLN A 150 -13.33 -15.76 -3.30
CA GLN A 150 -14.78 -15.86 -3.53
C GLN A 150 -15.19 -16.67 -4.78
N ILE A 151 -14.30 -16.84 -5.75
CA ILE A 151 -14.59 -17.57 -7.02
C ILE A 151 -14.11 -19.03 -6.96
N GLY A 152 -13.44 -19.44 -5.87
CA GLY A 152 -12.95 -20.81 -5.66
C GLY A 152 -13.77 -21.63 -4.65
N SER A 153 -14.49 -20.97 -3.74
CA SER A 153 -15.37 -21.60 -2.76
C SER A 153 -16.58 -22.21 -3.47
N GLY A 154 -16.67 -23.54 -3.55
CA GLY A 154 -17.85 -24.27 -4.03
C GLY A 154 -19.09 -24.15 -3.14
N ASP A 155 -19.12 -23.14 -2.27
CA ASP A 155 -20.28 -22.79 -1.46
C ASP A 155 -21.38 -22.17 -2.33
N GLU A 156 -22.62 -22.44 -1.91
CA GLU A 156 -23.77 -21.70 -2.40
C GLU A 156 -23.50 -20.19 -2.35
N PRO A 157 -23.89 -19.45 -3.37
CA PRO A 157 -23.31 -18.17 -3.67
C PRO A 157 -23.98 -17.12 -2.80
N MET A 158 -23.18 -16.13 -2.43
CA MET A 158 -23.64 -14.77 -2.68
C MET A 158 -24.17 -14.70 -4.12
N ALA A 159 -25.50 -14.71 -4.27
CA ALA A 159 -26.28 -14.93 -5.50
C ALA A 159 -25.72 -14.26 -6.78
N LYS A 160 -24.92 -13.21 -6.63
CA LYS A 160 -24.22 -12.47 -7.69
C LYS A 160 -23.29 -13.30 -8.59
N TRP A 161 -22.66 -14.38 -8.10
CA TRP A 161 -21.68 -15.14 -8.90
C TRP A 161 -22.28 -16.34 -9.65
N LYS A 162 -23.32 -17.00 -9.11
CA LYS A 162 -24.03 -18.13 -9.77
C LYS A 162 -24.63 -17.76 -11.13
N ILE A 163 -24.96 -16.48 -11.33
CA ILE A 163 -25.55 -15.95 -12.57
C ILE A 163 -24.52 -15.93 -13.71
N ARG A 164 -23.21 -15.96 -13.41
CA ARG A 164 -22.16 -15.88 -14.44
C ARG A 164 -21.76 -17.27 -14.93
N PRO A 165 -21.50 -17.46 -16.25
CA PRO A 165 -21.03 -18.72 -16.77
C PRO A 165 -19.64 -19.09 -16.19
N PRO A 166 -19.30 -20.38 -16.05
CA PRO A 166 -18.03 -20.82 -15.46
C PRO A 166 -16.78 -20.21 -16.11
N SER A 167 -16.80 -20.02 -17.42
CA SER A 167 -15.70 -19.37 -18.17
C SER A 167 -15.48 -17.92 -17.74
N ALA A 168 -16.56 -17.16 -17.50
CA ALA A 168 -16.48 -15.79 -17.02
C ALA A 168 -15.96 -15.72 -15.57
N GLN A 169 -16.37 -16.67 -14.72
CA GLN A 169 -15.86 -16.78 -13.35
C GLN A 169 -14.35 -17.03 -13.35
N LEU A 170 -13.87 -18.00 -14.15
CA LEU A 170 -12.44 -18.29 -14.28
C LEU A 170 -11.65 -17.08 -14.79
N ARG A 171 -12.16 -16.35 -15.79
CA ARG A 171 -11.52 -15.12 -16.29
C ARG A 171 -11.36 -14.06 -15.20
N ILE A 172 -12.38 -13.86 -14.38
CA ILE A 172 -12.35 -12.87 -13.28
C ILE A 172 -11.38 -13.31 -12.18
N ARG A 173 -11.37 -14.60 -11.85
CA ARG A 173 -10.42 -15.17 -10.90
C ARG A 173 -8.98 -14.98 -11.37
N ASN A 174 -8.70 -15.26 -12.63
CA ASN A 174 -7.37 -15.07 -13.21
C ASN A 174 -6.99 -13.59 -13.30
N ALA A 175 -7.94 -12.73 -13.68
CA ALA A 175 -7.72 -11.28 -13.67
C ALA A 175 -7.39 -10.77 -12.26
N ALA A 176 -8.09 -11.24 -11.22
CA ALA A 176 -7.79 -10.87 -9.84
C ALA A 176 -6.38 -11.33 -9.42
N LEU A 177 -5.96 -12.54 -9.78
CA LEU A 177 -4.58 -13.00 -9.53
C LEU A 177 -3.55 -12.14 -10.25
N LEU A 178 -3.74 -11.85 -11.54
CA LEU A 178 -2.82 -11.02 -12.31
C LEU A 178 -2.75 -9.58 -11.76
N SER A 179 -3.90 -9.01 -11.37
CA SER A 179 -3.97 -7.71 -10.71
C SER A 179 -3.23 -7.72 -9.36
N TYR A 180 -3.38 -8.78 -8.56
CA TYR A 180 -2.60 -8.95 -7.33
C TYR A 180 -1.10 -9.01 -7.62
N ILE A 181 -0.66 -9.82 -8.59
CA ILE A 181 0.76 -9.98 -8.93
C ILE A 181 1.37 -8.63 -9.31
N GLY A 182 0.72 -7.88 -10.20
CA GLY A 182 1.20 -6.57 -10.62
C GLY A 182 1.24 -5.56 -9.47
N ALA A 183 0.15 -5.44 -8.70
CA ALA A 183 0.08 -4.50 -7.60
C ALA A 183 1.06 -4.83 -6.46
N ALA A 184 1.25 -6.12 -6.15
CA ALA A 184 2.20 -6.58 -5.15
C ALA A 184 3.64 -6.29 -5.57
N ALA A 185 3.99 -6.56 -6.84
CA ALA A 185 5.31 -6.21 -7.37
C ALA A 185 5.55 -4.70 -7.29
N VAL A 186 4.60 -3.87 -7.75
CA VAL A 186 4.71 -2.41 -7.63
C VAL A 186 4.82 -1.97 -6.17
N GLY A 187 4.07 -2.61 -5.26
CA GLY A 187 4.17 -2.36 -3.82
C GLY A 187 5.57 -2.62 -3.25
N LEU A 188 6.21 -3.71 -3.64
CA LEU A 188 7.60 -4.03 -3.25
C LEU A 188 8.62 -3.05 -3.83
N TYR A 189 8.39 -2.54 -5.04
CA TYR A 189 9.19 -1.45 -5.60
C TYR A 189 8.88 -0.09 -4.96
N THR A 190 7.77 0.06 -4.24
CA THR A 190 7.35 1.32 -3.61
C THR A 190 7.91 1.44 -2.19
N LEU A 191 7.85 0.37 -1.39
CA LEU A 191 8.23 0.38 0.02
C LEU A 191 8.55 -1.04 0.51
N TYR A 192 9.69 -1.26 1.16
CA TYR A 192 10.06 -2.59 1.66
C TYR A 192 9.13 -3.14 2.74
N TYR A 193 8.52 -2.27 3.55
CA TYR A 193 7.48 -2.68 4.50
C TYR A 193 6.24 -3.29 3.84
N PHE A 194 6.12 -3.24 2.50
CA PHE A 194 5.09 -3.96 1.78
C PHE A 194 5.22 -5.49 1.97
N LEU A 195 6.42 -6.00 2.30
CA LEU A 195 6.63 -7.40 2.69
C LEU A 195 5.73 -7.81 3.86
N PHE A 196 5.52 -6.95 4.86
CA PHE A 196 4.60 -7.23 5.97
C PHE A 196 3.14 -7.32 5.50
N THR A 197 2.76 -6.48 4.54
CA THR A 197 1.43 -6.56 3.91
C THR A 197 1.28 -7.88 3.15
N LEU A 198 2.29 -8.29 2.38
CA LEU A 198 2.26 -9.57 1.67
C LEU A 198 2.21 -10.76 2.64
N LEU A 199 2.95 -10.71 3.75
CA LEU A 199 2.87 -11.74 4.79
C LEU A 199 1.45 -11.87 5.35
N ALA A 200 0.83 -10.75 5.72
CA ALA A 200 -0.55 -10.74 6.20
C ALA A 200 -1.54 -11.28 5.15
N LEU A 201 -1.38 -10.92 3.88
CA LEU A 201 -2.22 -11.43 2.79
C LEU A 201 -2.03 -12.94 2.56
N ASN A 202 -0.81 -13.45 2.69
CA ASN A 202 -0.55 -14.89 2.64
C ASN A 202 -1.29 -15.62 3.78
N LEU A 203 -1.24 -15.09 5.01
CA LEU A 203 -1.99 -15.66 6.14
C LEU A 203 -3.50 -15.61 5.91
N ILE A 204 -4.03 -14.52 5.36
CA ILE A 204 -5.45 -14.41 4.99
C ILE A 204 -5.83 -15.46 3.94
N VAL A 205 -5.01 -15.68 2.91
CA VAL A 205 -5.30 -16.70 1.89
C VAL A 205 -5.27 -18.10 2.48
N LEU A 206 -4.29 -18.42 3.34
CA LEU A 206 -4.22 -19.70 4.03
C LEU A 206 -5.46 -19.92 4.91
N TRP A 207 -5.86 -18.91 5.68
CA TRP A 207 -7.06 -18.95 6.51
C TRP A 207 -8.33 -19.12 5.67
N LEU A 208 -8.50 -18.35 4.59
CA LEU A 208 -9.65 -18.47 3.70
C LEU A 208 -9.71 -19.84 3.00
N ALA A 209 -8.58 -20.34 2.53
CA ALA A 209 -8.49 -21.64 1.87
C ALA A 209 -8.80 -22.78 2.86
N TRP A 210 -8.36 -22.67 4.11
CA TRP A 210 -8.71 -23.58 5.20
C TRP A 210 -10.21 -23.56 5.51
N GLN A 211 -10.80 -22.37 5.69
CA GLN A 211 -12.23 -22.23 5.99
C GLN A 211 -13.12 -22.77 4.87
N GLN A 212 -12.67 -22.65 3.62
CA GLN A 212 -13.40 -23.09 2.43
C GLN A 212 -13.07 -24.53 2.01
N MET A 213 -12.19 -25.23 2.76
CA MET A 213 -11.76 -26.57 2.37
C MET A 213 -12.92 -27.57 2.54
N ARG A 214 -13.42 -28.07 1.42
CA ARG A 214 -14.36 -29.21 1.38
C ARG A 214 -13.67 -30.52 1.02
N THR A 215 -12.63 -30.41 0.19
CA THR A 215 -11.78 -31.53 -0.25
C THR A 215 -10.33 -31.07 -0.33
N ALA A 216 -9.40 -32.00 -0.11
CA ALA A 216 -7.97 -31.75 -0.29
C ALA A 216 -7.63 -31.26 -1.72
N SER A 217 -8.35 -31.74 -2.73
CA SER A 217 -8.18 -31.33 -4.13
C SER A 217 -8.56 -29.87 -4.40
N THR A 218 -9.61 -29.37 -3.75
CA THR A 218 -10.04 -27.97 -3.89
C THR A 218 -9.06 -27.03 -3.20
N LEU A 219 -8.61 -27.40 -1.99
CA LEU A 219 -7.55 -26.71 -1.27
C LEU A 219 -6.26 -26.64 -2.10
N TRP A 220 -5.79 -27.77 -2.64
CA TRP A 220 -4.56 -27.83 -3.43
C TRP A 220 -4.62 -26.96 -4.69
N ARG A 221 -5.74 -26.93 -5.40
CA ARG A 221 -5.93 -26.07 -6.58
C ARG A 221 -5.90 -24.58 -6.24
N GLN A 222 -6.42 -24.18 -5.08
CA GLN A 222 -6.37 -22.80 -4.60
C GLN A 222 -4.95 -22.43 -4.18
N LEU A 223 -4.32 -23.25 -3.34
CA LEU A 223 -2.95 -23.01 -2.89
C LEU A 223 -1.95 -23.04 -4.05
N ARG A 224 -2.10 -23.95 -5.02
CA ARG A 224 -1.26 -23.95 -6.23
C ARG A 224 -1.39 -22.65 -7.01
N GLY A 225 -2.60 -22.16 -7.23
CA GLY A 225 -2.81 -20.88 -7.93
C GLY A 225 -2.20 -19.70 -7.17
N TRP A 226 -2.28 -19.73 -5.83
CA TRP A 226 -1.68 -18.71 -4.98
C TRP A 226 -0.14 -18.78 -4.94
N LEU A 227 0.44 -19.97 -4.86
CA LEU A 227 1.89 -20.20 -4.92
C LEU A 227 2.46 -19.72 -6.26
N LEU A 228 1.77 -20.00 -7.37
CA LEU A 228 2.15 -19.47 -8.68
C LEU A 228 2.08 -17.94 -8.72
N ALA A 229 1.14 -17.32 -8.00
CA ALA A 229 1.08 -15.87 -7.87
C ALA A 229 2.26 -15.32 -7.06
N GLN A 230 2.65 -15.96 -5.94
CA GLN A 230 3.84 -15.55 -5.20
C GLN A 230 5.11 -15.68 -6.04
N LEU A 231 5.23 -16.77 -6.82
CA LEU A 231 6.32 -16.92 -7.78
C LEU A 231 6.29 -15.80 -8.83
N GLY A 232 5.12 -15.44 -9.35
CA GLY A 232 4.97 -14.30 -10.26
C GLY A 232 5.43 -12.98 -9.66
N VAL A 233 5.07 -12.69 -8.41
CA VAL A 233 5.54 -11.50 -7.68
C VAL A 233 7.05 -11.52 -7.52
N LEU A 234 7.61 -12.66 -7.09
CA LEU A 234 9.05 -12.83 -6.92
C LEU A 234 9.80 -12.65 -8.24
N LEU A 235 9.30 -13.19 -9.35
CA LEU A 235 9.92 -13.04 -10.66
C LEU A 235 9.93 -11.59 -11.14
N LEU A 236 8.86 -10.82 -10.89
CA LEU A 236 8.80 -9.40 -11.23
C LEU A 236 9.71 -8.55 -10.33
N TRP A 237 9.91 -8.96 -9.08
CA TRP A 237 10.78 -8.27 -8.12
C TRP A 237 12.23 -8.77 -8.15
N LEU A 238 12.49 -9.87 -8.84
CA LEU A 238 13.80 -10.53 -8.94
C LEU A 238 14.94 -9.57 -9.35
N PRO A 239 14.75 -8.62 -10.31
CA PRO A 239 15.80 -7.68 -10.67
C PRO A 239 16.29 -6.81 -9.49
N TRP A 240 15.43 -6.56 -8.50
CA TRP A 240 15.75 -5.75 -7.33
C TRP A 240 16.15 -6.56 -6.10
N LEU A 241 15.86 -7.86 -6.09
CA LEU A 241 16.14 -8.75 -4.96
C LEU A 241 17.60 -8.72 -4.50
N PRO A 242 18.65 -8.72 -5.37
CA PRO A 242 20.04 -8.61 -4.92
C PRO A 242 20.35 -7.28 -4.22
N ILE A 243 19.73 -6.19 -4.70
CA ILE A 243 19.90 -4.85 -4.11
C ILE A 243 19.23 -4.79 -2.74
N PHE A 244 18.00 -5.30 -2.64
CA PHE A 244 17.31 -5.45 -1.37
C PHE A 244 18.14 -6.29 -0.38
N TYR A 245 18.64 -7.45 -0.81
CA TYR A 245 19.46 -8.30 0.05
C TYR A 245 20.69 -7.56 0.58
N ARG A 246 21.42 -6.85 -0.29
CA ARG A 246 22.55 -6.00 0.10
C ARG A 246 22.14 -4.96 1.14
N GLN A 247 21.07 -4.21 0.90
CA GLN A 247 20.59 -3.17 1.81
C GLN A 247 20.05 -3.73 3.14
N ALA A 248 19.60 -4.98 3.17
CA ALA A 248 19.13 -5.62 4.39
C ALA A 248 20.29 -6.09 5.30
N ILE A 249 21.42 -6.52 4.70
CA ILE A 249 22.59 -7.00 5.46
C ILE A 249 23.62 -5.91 5.74
N ASP A 250 23.68 -4.89 4.88
CA ASP A 250 24.62 -3.77 4.94
C ASP A 250 23.82 -2.48 4.69
N PRO A 251 23.07 -1.99 5.70
CA PRO A 251 22.16 -0.88 5.53
C PRO A 251 22.91 0.40 5.16
N PRO A 252 22.43 1.15 4.16
CA PRO A 252 23.11 2.35 3.67
C PRO A 252 23.05 3.54 4.64
N VAL A 253 22.26 3.41 5.71
CA VAL A 253 22.17 4.39 6.80
C VAL A 253 22.58 3.71 8.10
N PRO A 254 23.27 4.42 9.01
CA PRO A 254 23.59 3.90 10.32
C PRO A 254 22.32 3.46 11.06
N PRO A 255 22.38 2.39 11.86
CA PRO A 255 21.24 2.00 12.69
C PRO A 255 20.92 3.14 13.66
N TRP A 256 19.65 3.56 13.72
CA TRP A 256 19.19 4.60 14.64
C TRP A 256 19.11 4.10 16.10
N ARG A 257 19.27 2.79 16.32
CA ARG A 257 19.41 2.15 17.64
C ARG A 257 20.44 1.04 17.57
N MET A 258 21.25 0.92 18.61
CA MET A 258 22.18 -0.19 18.73
C MET A 258 21.42 -1.51 18.96
N PRO A 259 21.93 -2.66 18.47
CA PRO A 259 21.35 -3.95 18.79
C PRO A 259 21.25 -4.16 20.30
N TRP A 260 20.15 -4.77 20.75
CA TRP A 260 19.97 -5.08 22.17
C TRP A 260 21.03 -6.08 22.62
N ALA A 261 21.86 -5.69 23.59
CA ALA A 261 22.83 -6.59 24.20
C ALA A 261 22.18 -7.43 25.31
N THR A 262 21.10 -6.91 25.90
CA THR A 262 20.41 -7.51 27.05
C THR A 262 18.89 -7.47 26.90
N ALA A 263 18.20 -8.31 27.67
CA ALA A 263 16.74 -8.27 27.75
C ALA A 263 16.22 -6.93 28.30
N SER A 264 16.98 -6.27 29.19
CA SER A 264 16.66 -4.92 29.66
C SER A 264 16.70 -3.89 28.55
N ASP A 265 17.67 -3.96 27.63
CA ASP A 265 17.76 -3.01 26.50
C ASP A 265 16.55 -3.15 25.58
N PHE A 266 16.10 -4.39 25.36
CA PHE A 266 14.88 -4.68 24.62
C PHE A 266 13.65 -4.08 25.32
N VAL A 267 13.46 -4.35 26.61
CA VAL A 267 12.31 -3.84 27.38
C VAL A 267 12.30 -2.30 27.40
N ASN A 268 13.45 -1.67 27.61
CA ASN A 268 13.58 -0.21 27.57
C ASN A 268 13.23 0.33 26.18
N SER A 269 13.74 -0.29 25.11
CA SER A 269 13.39 0.07 23.74
C SER A 269 11.89 -0.04 23.46
N VAL A 270 11.23 -1.07 23.97
CA VAL A 270 9.77 -1.27 23.84
C VAL A 270 9.02 -0.19 24.63
N ALA A 271 9.46 0.11 25.86
CA ALA A 271 8.85 1.13 26.71
C ALA A 271 8.95 2.52 26.07
N GLU A 272 10.13 2.88 25.56
CA GLU A 272 10.34 4.13 24.80
C GLU A 272 9.47 4.19 23.55
N GLY A 273 9.39 3.09 22.78
CA GLY A 273 8.54 3.03 21.60
C GLY A 273 7.06 3.21 21.94
N ALA A 274 6.60 2.60 23.04
CA ALA A 274 5.25 2.78 23.54
C ALA A 274 4.99 4.23 24.01
N LEU A 275 5.94 4.84 24.72
CA LEU A 275 5.85 6.24 25.14
C LEU A 275 5.81 7.18 23.94
N ALA A 276 6.66 6.96 22.93
CA ALA A 276 6.66 7.76 21.70
C ALA A 276 5.34 7.64 20.93
N LEU A 277 4.75 6.44 20.87
CA LEU A 277 3.43 6.22 20.28
C LEU A 277 2.30 6.93 21.05
N LEU A 278 2.38 6.97 22.38
CA LEU A 278 1.35 7.55 23.23
C LEU A 278 1.46 9.08 23.34
N LEU A 279 2.68 9.60 23.38
CA LEU A 279 2.98 11.01 23.67
C LEU A 279 3.43 11.80 22.44
N GLY A 280 3.70 11.13 21.32
CA GLY A 280 4.12 11.75 20.06
C GLY A 280 5.57 12.22 20.02
N GLN A 281 6.40 11.89 21.00
CA GLN A 281 7.82 12.24 21.04
C GLN A 281 8.66 11.09 21.59
N SER A 282 9.76 10.74 20.92
CA SER A 282 10.85 9.98 21.53
C SER A 282 11.70 10.95 22.35
N PHE A 283 11.90 10.67 23.63
CA PHE A 283 12.86 11.44 24.43
C PHE A 283 14.25 11.33 23.80
N PRO A 284 15.05 12.40 23.77
CA PRO A 284 16.46 12.28 23.41
C PRO A 284 17.11 11.29 24.39
N GLU A 285 17.90 10.34 23.89
CA GLU A 285 18.70 9.50 24.77
C GLU A 285 19.54 10.40 25.70
N PRO A 286 19.64 10.09 27.01
CA PRO A 286 20.56 10.79 27.88
C PRO A 286 21.98 10.51 27.38
N SER A 287 22.67 11.58 26.96
CA SER A 287 24.07 11.60 26.53
C SER A 287 25.03 11.02 27.56
#